data_AF-A0A514WYU0-F1
#
_entry.id   AF-A0A514WYU0-F1
#
_cell.length_a   1.000
_cell.length_b   1.000
_cell.length_c   1.000
_cell.angle_alpha   90.00
_cell.angle_beta   90.00
_cell.angle_gamma   90.00
#
_symmetry.space_group_name_H-M   'P 1'
#
loop_
_entity.id
_entity.type
_entity.pdbx_description
1 polymer ?
#
loop_
_entity_poly.entity_id
_entity_poly.type
_entity_poly.pdbx_seq_one_letter_code
_entity_poly.pdbx_strand_id
1 'polypeptide(L)'
;MTIDVKRHKLFARFRNTILATSLVFLAACGAGNGSSINANGDEVLPDDVTQEQVVNTTAGDNDQAAADDVTLQATATTDRAAILAKYNYLDPKHLVPTNALADAVVYWVQNKQKFANVNYISVINFAQSSKEARFYIIDMNSGGVWPIHVAHGKGSDPDHDGYATKFSNVSGSNATSLGFYKVAETYTGSHGLSAKLDGLSSTNSNARARAVVIHQADYVQEKSVIQGRSWGCPAIAPENRSKVLAALKGGSLLYAVVDKGTRDRNWGATPIEPTPAPTPTTPTTPNPGTYTMVPLAWETSSHPEREQWSDYLMTLLLTDWKSLLAGASDIKSFCSNYYNLDNNQRANVWAQLIVAMTKYESAYSPTSRMQETTMGTDPVTGRPVYSEGLLQLSYQDTRAYKFCKIDWSKDKNLSSTNPKKTILDPYINLHCGVGILANQIAKKGTIAIGSGAYWAVIKTNSQYNKLSSIKSMVQGLSLCK
;
A
#
# COMPACT_ATOMS: atom_id res chain seq x y z
N MET A 1 24.13 12.02 -84.53
CA MET A 1 24.24 13.08 -85.55
C MET A 1 23.94 14.40 -84.85
N THR A 2 24.92 15.33 -84.83
CA THR A 2 24.83 16.80 -84.64
C THR A 2 24.04 17.34 -83.42
N ILE A 3 24.66 17.91 -82.37
CA ILE A 3 25.45 19.16 -82.23
C ILE A 3 24.64 20.46 -82.47
N ASP A 4 24.48 21.19 -81.36
CA ASP A 4 24.52 22.65 -81.09
C ASP A 4 23.39 23.68 -81.36
N VAL A 5 23.00 24.28 -80.22
CA VAL A 5 23.12 25.71 -79.81
C VAL A 5 22.18 26.77 -80.42
N LYS A 6 21.45 27.44 -79.52
CA LYS A 6 21.59 28.90 -79.27
C LYS A 6 20.97 29.34 -77.93
N ARG A 7 21.79 30.04 -77.14
CA ARG A 7 21.48 30.77 -75.88
C ARG A 7 21.20 32.25 -76.18
N HIS A 8 20.53 32.93 -75.22
CA HIS A 8 20.71 34.31 -74.69
C HIS A 8 19.33 34.97 -74.44
N LYS A 9 19.02 35.74 -73.39
CA LYS A 9 19.77 36.40 -72.30
C LYS A 9 18.73 36.80 -71.22
N LEU A 10 18.99 36.53 -69.94
CA LEU A 10 19.32 37.51 -68.87
C LEU A 10 18.14 38.34 -68.31
N PHE A 11 17.74 38.06 -67.06
CA PHE A 11 17.70 39.05 -65.97
C PHE A 11 17.98 38.34 -64.65
N ALA A 12 18.87 38.94 -63.86
CA ALA A 12 19.43 38.43 -62.62
C ALA A 12 19.03 39.32 -61.44
N ARG A 13 19.14 38.75 -60.21
CA ARG A 13 19.28 39.34 -58.86
C ARG A 13 18.17 38.87 -57.90
N PHE A 14 18.39 38.39 -56.66
CA PHE A 14 19.58 38.37 -55.79
C PHE A 14 19.53 37.14 -54.83
N ARG A 15 20.69 36.49 -54.72
CA ARG A 15 21.26 35.57 -53.70
C ARG A 15 20.51 35.27 -52.39
N ASN A 16 20.40 33.98 -52.06
CA ASN A 16 21.22 33.39 -51.00
C ASN A 16 21.51 31.91 -51.30
N THR A 17 22.80 31.55 -51.33
CA THR A 17 23.31 30.19 -51.57
C THR A 17 24.07 29.78 -50.32
N ILE A 18 23.68 28.67 -49.69
CA ILE A 18 24.65 27.75 -49.07
C ILE A 18 24.22 26.34 -49.47
N LEU A 19 25.10 25.72 -50.26
CA LEU A 19 25.12 24.29 -50.58
C LEU A 19 26.01 23.58 -49.53
N ALA A 20 25.89 22.26 -49.51
CA ALA A 20 26.71 21.28 -48.75
C ALA A 20 26.13 20.97 -47.35
N THR A 21 25.94 19.73 -46.93
CA THR A 21 26.50 18.47 -47.43
C THR A 21 25.63 17.34 -46.87
N SER A 22 25.29 16.35 -47.69
CA SER A 22 24.77 15.08 -47.20
C SER A 22 25.84 14.41 -46.34
N LEU A 23 25.65 14.42 -45.02
CA LEU A 23 26.29 13.45 -44.13
C LEU A 23 25.26 12.40 -43.74
N VAL A 24 25.42 11.22 -44.33
CA VAL A 24 24.92 9.97 -43.76
C VAL A 24 25.73 9.73 -42.49
N PHE A 25 25.14 10.02 -41.33
CA PHE A 25 25.63 9.48 -40.07
C PHE A 25 24.96 8.12 -39.82
N LEU A 26 25.69 7.06 -40.15
CA LEU A 26 25.58 5.80 -39.42
C LEU A 26 26.41 5.98 -38.13
N ALA A 27 25.77 6.13 -36.97
CA ALA A 27 26.41 5.85 -35.69
C ALA A 27 25.39 5.76 -34.53
N ALA A 28 25.43 4.59 -33.90
CA ALA A 28 25.19 4.31 -32.48
C ALA A 28 23.77 4.46 -31.89
N CYS A 29 23.21 3.31 -31.50
CA CYS A 29 22.30 3.19 -30.36
C CYS A 29 22.87 3.94 -29.14
N GLY A 30 22.03 4.76 -28.52
CA GLY A 30 22.30 5.40 -27.24
C GLY A 30 21.15 6.34 -26.86
N ALA A 31 20.06 5.80 -26.32
CA ALA A 31 19.08 6.60 -25.60
C ALA A 31 19.75 7.10 -24.31
N GLY A 32 20.21 8.35 -24.32
CA GLY A 32 20.83 8.98 -23.16
C GLY A 32 19.76 9.39 -22.14
N ASN A 33 19.66 8.66 -21.04
CA ASN A 33 19.09 9.16 -19.78
C ASN A 33 20.02 10.27 -19.26
N GLY A 34 19.81 11.51 -19.70
CA GLY A 34 20.70 12.62 -19.38
C GLY A 34 20.36 13.28 -18.05
N SER A 35 21.01 12.86 -16.97
CA SER A 35 21.13 13.69 -15.77
C SER A 35 22.07 14.87 -16.05
N SER A 36 21.83 16.02 -15.41
CA SER A 36 22.69 17.20 -15.47
C SER A 36 23.37 17.45 -14.13
N ILE A 37 24.39 18.30 -14.09
CA ILE A 37 25.06 18.72 -12.84
C ILE A 37 24.68 20.17 -12.55
N ASN A 38 24.15 20.47 -11.36
CA ASN A 38 23.80 21.84 -10.97
C ASN A 38 25.02 22.65 -10.49
N ALA A 39 24.81 23.92 -10.17
CA ALA A 39 25.85 24.83 -9.70
C ALA A 39 26.55 24.37 -8.39
N ASN A 40 25.92 23.48 -7.63
CA ASN A 40 26.44 22.92 -6.38
C ASN A 40 27.15 21.56 -6.59
N GLY A 41 27.27 21.09 -7.84
CA GLY A 41 27.94 19.82 -8.18
C GLY A 41 27.04 18.59 -8.05
N ASP A 42 25.74 18.77 -7.86
CA ASP A 42 24.79 17.67 -7.68
C ASP A 42 24.22 17.17 -9.01
N GLU A 43 24.04 15.85 -9.11
CA GLU A 43 23.30 15.24 -10.21
C GLU A 43 21.79 15.57 -10.09
N VAL A 44 21.19 15.98 -11.23
CA VAL A 44 19.81 16.43 -11.38
C VAL A 44 19.14 15.70 -12.55
N LEU A 45 18.04 15.02 -12.27
CA LEU A 45 17.20 14.37 -13.29
C LEU A 45 16.34 15.40 -14.05
N PRO A 46 16.02 15.14 -15.33
CA PRO A 46 15.27 16.08 -16.18
C PRO A 46 13.83 16.29 -15.71
N ASP A 47 13.20 17.41 -16.06
CA ASP A 47 11.80 17.68 -15.71
C ASP A 47 10.79 16.93 -16.59
N ASP A 48 9.54 16.93 -16.12
CA ASP A 48 8.38 16.48 -16.89
C ASP A 48 8.11 17.39 -18.11
N VAL A 49 8.06 16.79 -19.29
CA VAL A 49 7.71 17.44 -20.56
C VAL A 49 6.25 17.24 -20.96
N THR A 50 5.50 16.47 -20.18
CA THR A 50 4.10 16.12 -20.45
C THR A 50 3.15 16.77 -19.45
N GLN A 51 1.94 17.13 -19.90
CA GLN A 51 0.89 17.69 -19.04
C GLN A 51 -0.30 16.76 -18.98
N GLU A 52 -0.79 16.50 -17.78
CA GLU A 52 -2.07 15.83 -17.56
C GLU A 52 -3.24 16.80 -17.87
N GLN A 53 -4.31 16.27 -18.47
CA GLN A 53 -5.44 17.10 -18.91
C GLN A 53 -6.26 17.65 -17.74
N VAL A 54 -6.34 18.97 -17.65
CA VAL A 54 -7.13 19.70 -16.64
C VAL A 54 -8.62 19.64 -17.02
N VAL A 55 -9.49 19.37 -16.06
CA VAL A 55 -10.94 19.48 -16.30
C VAL A 55 -11.31 20.95 -16.14
N ASN A 56 -11.72 21.61 -17.23
CA ASN A 56 -12.13 23.02 -17.20
C ASN A 56 -13.39 23.20 -16.34
N THR A 57 -13.22 23.54 -15.07
CA THR A 57 -14.27 24.05 -14.21
C THR A 57 -13.88 25.44 -13.73
N THR A 58 -14.58 26.46 -14.23
CA THR A 58 -14.51 27.84 -13.74
C THR A 58 -15.00 27.89 -12.30
N ALA A 59 -14.08 27.97 -11.33
CA ALA A 59 -14.38 28.36 -9.96
C ALA A 59 -13.29 29.35 -9.52
N GLY A 60 -13.73 30.54 -9.09
CA GLY A 60 -12.91 31.73 -8.93
C GLY A 60 -11.81 31.61 -7.87
N ASP A 61 -10.65 32.15 -8.23
CA ASP A 61 -9.51 32.38 -7.35
C ASP A 61 -9.85 33.42 -6.28
N ASN A 62 -9.63 33.06 -5.02
CA ASN A 62 -9.30 34.05 -3.99
C ASN A 62 -7.98 33.63 -3.34
N ASP A 63 -6.95 34.37 -3.73
CA ASP A 63 -5.57 34.27 -3.29
C ASP A 63 -5.41 34.92 -1.92
N GLN A 64 -5.11 34.11 -0.90
CA GLN A 64 -4.08 34.34 0.12
C GLN A 64 -4.04 33.11 1.04
N ALA A 65 -3.11 32.19 0.78
CA ALA A 65 -2.73 31.16 1.74
C ALA A 65 -1.35 31.52 2.29
N ALA A 66 -1.31 32.39 3.29
CA ALA A 66 -0.26 32.34 4.28
C ALA A 66 -0.34 30.97 4.96
N ALA A 67 0.80 30.45 5.41
CA ALA A 67 0.90 29.23 6.19
C ALA A 67 0.22 29.45 7.56
N ASP A 68 -1.11 29.45 7.59
CA ASP A 68 -1.86 29.37 8.83
C ASP A 68 -1.82 27.91 9.27
N ASP A 69 -0.93 27.71 10.23
CA ASP A 69 -0.92 26.66 11.23
C ASP A 69 -2.25 25.93 11.32
N VAL A 70 -2.24 24.62 11.05
CA VAL A 70 -3.36 23.74 11.34
C VAL A 70 -3.41 23.61 12.86
N THR A 71 -3.90 24.65 13.53
CA THR A 71 -4.21 24.59 14.94
C THR A 71 -5.48 23.75 15.05
N LEU A 72 -5.30 22.46 15.33
CA LEU A 72 -6.36 21.61 15.87
C LEU A 72 -7.01 22.37 17.02
N GLN A 73 -8.27 22.79 16.84
CA GLN A 73 -8.97 23.59 17.84
C GLN A 73 -8.89 22.92 19.21
N ALA A 74 -8.56 23.74 20.21
CA ALA A 74 -8.06 23.41 21.54
C ALA A 74 -9.08 22.76 22.50
N THR A 75 -10.08 22.03 21.99
CA THR A 75 -10.98 21.19 22.82
C THR A 75 -10.61 19.72 22.82
N ALA A 76 -9.54 19.30 22.12
CA ALA A 76 -9.20 17.89 21.86
C ALA A 76 -7.78 17.48 22.28
N THR A 77 -7.17 18.12 23.27
CA THR A 77 -5.82 17.70 23.75
C THR A 77 -5.85 16.29 24.35
N THR A 78 -6.92 15.95 25.07
CA THR A 78 -7.15 14.59 25.61
C THR A 78 -7.36 13.56 24.50
N ASP A 79 -8.12 13.91 23.45
CA ASP A 79 -8.38 13.01 22.32
C ASP A 79 -7.13 12.82 21.44
N ARG A 80 -6.34 13.87 21.19
CA ARG A 80 -5.09 13.76 20.42
C ARG A 80 -4.10 12.84 21.12
N ALA A 81 -3.87 13.04 22.42
CA ALA A 81 -2.97 12.20 23.19
C ALA A 81 -3.45 10.74 23.26
N ALA A 82 -4.75 10.51 23.44
CA ALA A 82 -5.33 9.18 23.46
C ALA A 82 -5.25 8.48 22.09
N ILE A 83 -5.52 9.21 21.00
CA ILE A 83 -5.36 8.70 19.63
C ILE A 83 -3.91 8.28 19.42
N LEU A 84 -2.95 9.14 19.73
CA LEU A 84 -1.56 8.87 19.40
C LEU A 84 -0.92 7.83 20.31
N ALA A 85 -1.40 7.70 21.56
CA ALA A 85 -1.08 6.55 22.40
C ALA A 85 -1.59 5.23 21.80
N LYS A 86 -2.78 5.23 21.18
CA LYS A 86 -3.35 4.04 20.52
C LYS A 86 -2.58 3.65 19.25
N TYR A 87 -1.96 4.61 18.57
CA TYR A 87 -1.23 4.42 17.32
C TYR A 87 0.29 4.55 17.48
N ASN A 88 0.82 4.39 18.70
CA ASN A 88 2.24 4.55 19.01
C ASN A 88 3.14 3.45 18.40
N TYR A 89 2.55 2.38 17.86
CA TYR A 89 3.23 1.32 17.14
C TYR A 89 3.58 1.71 15.70
N LEU A 90 2.95 2.76 15.16
CA LEU A 90 3.25 3.24 13.82
C LEU A 90 4.67 3.77 13.75
N ASP A 91 5.36 3.43 12.67
CA ASP A 91 6.74 3.84 12.40
C ASP A 91 7.72 3.51 13.54
N PRO A 92 7.90 2.22 13.87
CA PRO A 92 8.79 1.80 14.95
C PRO A 92 10.27 2.13 14.69
N LYS A 93 10.60 2.47 13.43
CA LYS A 93 11.94 2.89 13.00
C LYS A 93 12.10 4.41 12.95
N HIS A 94 11.06 5.17 13.28
CA HIS A 94 11.06 6.64 13.30
C HIS A 94 11.57 7.25 11.98
N LEU A 95 11.12 6.71 10.86
CA LEU A 95 11.48 7.16 9.52
C LEU A 95 10.70 8.42 9.12
N VAL A 96 9.46 8.55 9.59
CA VAL A 96 8.55 9.68 9.35
C VAL A 96 8.80 10.75 10.41
N PRO A 97 8.85 12.04 10.04
CA PRO A 97 8.86 13.13 11.02
C PRO A 97 7.70 13.02 12.01
N THR A 98 8.01 13.15 13.29
CA THR A 98 7.07 12.84 14.39
C THR A 98 5.78 13.65 14.33
N ASN A 99 5.86 14.96 14.05
CA ASN A 99 4.66 15.80 13.98
C ASN A 99 3.84 15.49 12.73
N ALA A 100 4.51 15.29 11.59
CA ALA A 100 3.85 14.88 10.35
C ALA A 100 3.06 13.56 10.49
N LEU A 101 3.66 12.53 11.11
CA LEU A 101 2.96 11.27 11.38
C LEU A 101 1.80 11.48 12.35
N ALA A 102 2.02 12.22 13.44
CA ALA A 102 1.00 12.50 14.43
C ALA A 102 -0.22 13.21 13.83
N ASP A 103 -0.01 14.22 13.01
CA ASP A 103 -1.09 14.97 12.36
C ASP A 103 -1.86 14.11 11.35
N ALA A 104 -1.15 13.29 10.56
CA ALA A 104 -1.78 12.35 9.63
C ALA A 104 -2.68 11.35 10.36
N VAL A 105 -2.20 10.76 11.47
CA VAL A 105 -2.94 9.79 12.27
C VAL A 105 -4.16 10.43 12.92
N VAL A 106 -4.00 11.61 13.55
CA VAL A 106 -5.12 12.31 14.20
C VAL A 106 -6.20 12.67 13.18
N TYR A 107 -5.80 13.27 12.06
CA TYR A 107 -6.74 13.65 11.02
C TYR A 107 -7.46 12.42 10.45
N TRP A 108 -6.73 11.33 10.19
CA TRP A 108 -7.30 10.09 9.72
C TRP A 108 -8.33 9.51 10.70
N VAL A 109 -8.02 9.45 12.00
CA VAL A 109 -8.96 8.91 13.00
C VAL A 109 -10.23 9.75 13.08
N GLN A 110 -10.10 11.07 13.13
CA GLN A 110 -11.24 11.99 13.23
C GLN A 110 -12.12 12.01 11.97
N ASN A 111 -11.56 11.59 10.83
CA ASN A 111 -12.22 11.61 9.53
C ASN A 111 -12.33 10.22 8.89
N LYS A 112 -12.24 9.14 9.67
CA LYS A 112 -12.08 7.77 9.17
C LYS A 112 -13.17 7.37 8.17
N GLN A 113 -14.39 7.86 8.35
CA GLN A 113 -15.53 7.67 7.44
C GLN A 113 -15.32 8.22 6.01
N LYS A 114 -14.37 9.13 5.80
CA LYS A 114 -14.01 9.67 4.47
C LYS A 114 -13.09 8.75 3.68
N PHE A 115 -12.52 7.73 4.33
CA PHE A 115 -11.50 6.85 3.77
C PHE A 115 -12.04 5.42 3.66
N ALA A 116 -12.19 4.94 2.43
CA ALA A 116 -12.55 3.55 2.18
C ALA A 116 -11.34 2.62 2.29
N ASN A 117 -10.12 3.14 2.05
CA ASN A 117 -8.88 2.44 2.34
C ASN A 117 -8.30 2.95 3.66
N VAL A 118 -8.51 2.15 4.71
CA VAL A 118 -8.09 2.43 6.09
C VAL A 118 -6.79 1.72 6.46
N ASN A 119 -6.26 0.89 5.56
CA ASN A 119 -5.06 0.08 5.81
C ASN A 119 -3.77 0.86 5.61
N TYR A 120 -3.84 1.93 4.82
CA TYR A 120 -2.70 2.79 4.57
C TYR A 120 -3.08 4.25 4.82
N ILE A 121 -2.15 4.95 5.45
CA ILE A 121 -2.02 6.40 5.25
C ILE A 121 -0.68 6.65 4.60
N SER A 122 -0.46 7.86 4.14
CA SER A 122 0.84 8.22 3.62
C SER A 122 1.17 9.67 3.93
N VAL A 123 2.46 9.96 4.04
CA VAL A 123 2.99 11.28 4.36
C VAL A 123 4.04 11.63 3.33
N ILE A 124 3.96 12.80 2.71
CA ILE A 124 5.06 13.39 1.95
C ILE A 124 5.56 14.59 2.72
N ASN A 125 6.82 14.57 3.16
CA ASN A 125 7.44 15.73 3.81
C ASN A 125 8.30 16.54 2.84
N PHE A 126 7.76 17.65 2.35
CA PHE A 126 8.43 18.55 1.43
C PHE A 126 9.47 19.47 2.10
N ALA A 127 9.64 19.43 3.43
CA ALA A 127 10.80 20.04 4.09
C ALA A 127 12.12 19.34 3.73
N GLN A 128 12.07 18.08 3.30
CA GLN A 128 13.24 17.29 2.90
C GLN A 128 13.51 17.44 1.39
N SER A 129 14.78 17.37 1.00
CA SER A 129 15.19 17.40 -0.41
C SER A 129 14.61 16.22 -1.21
N SER A 130 14.44 16.39 -2.52
CA SER A 130 14.04 15.32 -3.44
C SER A 130 15.07 14.18 -3.53
N LYS A 131 16.32 14.45 -3.13
CA LYS A 131 17.39 13.45 -2.94
C LYS A 131 17.10 12.42 -1.85
N GLU A 132 16.13 12.69 -0.99
CA GLU A 132 15.78 11.83 0.13
C GLU A 132 14.48 11.07 -0.15
N ALA A 133 14.39 9.86 0.39
CA ALA A 133 13.15 9.10 0.42
C ALA A 133 12.15 9.74 1.40
N ARG A 134 11.41 10.75 0.90
CA ARG A 134 10.52 11.64 1.67
C ARG A 134 9.02 11.36 1.49
N PHE A 135 8.66 10.32 0.74
CA PHE A 135 7.30 9.81 0.66
C PHE A 135 7.18 8.51 1.44
N TYR A 136 6.45 8.58 2.54
CA TYR A 136 6.28 7.50 3.49
C TYR A 136 4.91 6.86 3.28
N ILE A 137 4.89 5.62 2.80
CA ILE A 137 3.70 4.80 2.77
C ILE A 137 3.65 4.04 4.10
N ILE A 138 2.67 4.36 4.92
CA ILE A 138 2.54 3.85 6.29
C ILE A 138 1.42 2.83 6.30
N ASP A 139 1.78 1.60 6.60
CA ASP A 139 0.83 0.55 6.86
C ASP A 139 0.23 0.77 8.26
N MET A 140 -1.06 1.09 8.30
CA MET A 140 -1.78 1.38 9.55
C MET A 140 -1.99 0.14 10.41
N ASN A 141 -1.78 -1.06 9.87
CA ASN A 141 -1.92 -2.31 10.61
C ASN A 141 -0.60 -2.70 11.27
N SER A 142 0.48 -2.77 10.49
CA SER A 142 1.81 -3.20 11.01
C SER A 142 2.65 -2.07 11.59
N GLY A 143 2.29 -0.82 11.31
CA GLY A 143 3.16 0.33 11.56
C GLY A 143 4.38 0.40 10.65
N GLY A 144 4.53 -0.55 9.72
CA GLY A 144 5.60 -0.56 8.75
C GLY A 144 5.58 0.69 7.87
N VAL A 145 6.75 1.28 7.70
CA VAL A 145 6.93 2.44 6.83
C VAL A 145 7.81 2.06 5.66
N TRP A 146 7.29 2.32 4.47
CA TRP A 146 8.02 2.22 3.22
C TRP A 146 8.36 3.63 2.71
N PRO A 147 9.59 4.11 2.92
CA PRO A 147 10.04 5.37 2.36
C PRO A 147 10.47 5.19 0.90
N ILE A 148 10.05 6.11 0.03
CA ILE A 148 10.44 6.19 -1.39
C ILE A 148 10.74 7.62 -1.81
N HIS A 149 11.40 7.78 -2.96
CA HIS A 149 11.63 9.08 -3.58
C HIS A 149 10.36 9.59 -4.26
N VAL A 150 10.16 10.91 -4.23
CA VAL A 150 9.01 11.57 -4.87
C VAL A 150 9.39 12.95 -5.40
N ALA A 151 8.94 13.26 -6.61
CA ALA A 151 9.05 14.58 -7.22
C ALA A 151 7.97 15.54 -6.69
N HIS A 152 8.22 16.84 -6.83
CA HIS A 152 7.26 17.92 -6.58
C HIS A 152 7.06 18.75 -7.85
N GLY A 153 6.13 19.71 -7.82
CA GLY A 153 5.91 20.63 -8.93
C GLY A 153 7.05 21.63 -9.13
N LYS A 154 7.36 21.98 -10.39
CA LYS A 154 8.39 22.98 -10.73
C LYS A 154 8.14 24.37 -10.16
N GLY A 155 6.88 24.73 -9.96
CA GLY A 155 6.52 25.99 -9.31
C GLY A 155 6.87 26.02 -7.82
N SER A 156 7.20 24.85 -7.23
CA SER A 156 7.63 24.72 -5.84
C SER A 156 9.13 24.81 -5.65
N ASP A 157 9.92 24.52 -6.67
CA ASP A 157 11.39 24.51 -6.64
C ASP A 157 11.89 25.20 -7.92
N PRO A 158 11.87 26.55 -7.99
CA PRO A 158 12.20 27.27 -9.23
C PRO A 158 13.67 27.15 -9.66
N ASP A 159 14.58 27.00 -8.70
CA ASP A 159 16.03 26.89 -8.88
C ASP A 159 16.53 25.45 -9.06
N HIS A 160 15.64 24.46 -8.94
CA HIS A 160 15.90 23.03 -9.16
C HIS A 160 17.00 22.46 -8.24
N ASP A 161 17.00 22.90 -6.99
CA ASP A 161 17.96 22.46 -5.97
C ASP A 161 17.47 21.21 -5.20
N GLY A 162 16.24 20.76 -5.48
CA GLY A 162 15.59 19.63 -4.85
C GLY A 162 14.71 19.99 -3.66
N TYR A 163 14.65 21.25 -3.24
CA TYR A 163 13.80 21.72 -2.14
C TYR A 163 12.53 22.42 -2.65
N ALA A 164 11.37 21.92 -2.23
CA ALA A 164 10.11 22.62 -2.46
C ALA A 164 9.96 23.75 -1.43
N THR A 165 10.09 24.99 -1.87
CA THR A 165 10.02 26.21 -1.04
C THR A 165 8.74 27.01 -1.24
N LYS A 166 8.00 26.76 -2.33
CA LYS A 166 6.72 27.40 -2.64
C LYS A 166 5.60 26.39 -2.85
N PHE A 167 4.38 26.69 -2.40
CA PHE A 167 3.22 25.82 -2.58
C PHE A 167 2.03 26.63 -3.07
N SER A 168 1.13 26.01 -3.83
CA SER A 168 -0.05 26.71 -4.35
C SER A 168 -1.20 25.76 -4.65
N ASN A 169 -2.42 26.23 -4.41
CA ASN A 169 -3.67 25.60 -4.83
C ASN A 169 -4.23 26.18 -6.14
N VAL A 170 -3.53 27.15 -6.75
CA VAL A 170 -3.98 27.88 -7.95
C VAL A 170 -3.69 27.06 -9.21
N SER A 171 -4.65 27.03 -10.13
CA SER A 171 -4.49 26.33 -11.42
C SER A 171 -3.38 26.96 -12.25
N GLY A 172 -2.59 26.14 -12.95
CA GLY A 172 -1.46 26.63 -13.76
C GLY A 172 -0.24 27.14 -12.98
N SER A 173 -0.28 27.19 -11.64
CA SER A 173 0.87 27.55 -10.80
C SER A 173 2.06 26.57 -10.94
N ASN A 174 1.80 25.36 -11.41
CA ASN A 174 2.74 24.24 -11.50
C ASN A 174 3.41 23.86 -10.17
N ALA A 175 2.86 24.34 -9.04
CA ALA A 175 3.38 24.09 -7.71
C ALA A 175 2.57 22.98 -7.04
N THR A 176 3.24 22.23 -6.16
CA THR A 176 2.59 21.30 -5.24
C THR A 176 1.66 22.07 -4.28
N SER A 177 0.52 21.50 -3.91
CA SER A 177 -0.33 21.98 -2.81
C SER A 177 -0.12 21.16 -1.54
N LEU A 178 -0.16 21.80 -0.36
CA LEU A 178 -0.04 21.12 0.94
C LEU A 178 -1.42 20.76 1.51
N GLY A 179 -1.45 19.87 2.50
CA GLY A 179 -2.64 19.47 3.24
C GLY A 179 -3.01 18.00 3.07
N PHE A 180 -4.21 17.64 3.52
CA PHE A 180 -4.73 16.27 3.46
C PHE A 180 -5.43 16.00 2.13
N TYR A 181 -5.17 14.83 1.56
CA TYR A 181 -5.76 14.33 0.33
C TYR A 181 -6.40 12.97 0.59
N LYS A 182 -7.40 12.64 -0.19
CA LYS A 182 -7.86 11.26 -0.36
C LYS A 182 -7.33 10.74 -1.70
N VAL A 183 -6.60 9.63 -1.67
CA VAL A 183 -6.15 8.94 -2.88
C VAL A 183 -7.33 8.16 -3.46
N ALA A 184 -7.92 8.67 -4.53
CA ALA A 184 -9.18 8.22 -5.08
C ALA A 184 -9.01 7.04 -6.06
N GLU A 185 -9.80 7.02 -7.14
CA GLU A 185 -9.76 5.96 -8.15
C GLU A 185 -8.49 6.01 -9.01
N THR A 186 -8.07 4.84 -9.50
CA THR A 186 -7.04 4.74 -10.52
C THR A 186 -7.61 4.96 -11.92
N TYR A 187 -6.81 5.50 -12.82
CA TYR A 187 -7.11 5.62 -14.24
C TYR A 187 -5.81 5.48 -15.06
N THR A 188 -5.94 5.39 -16.39
CA THR A 188 -4.80 5.37 -17.30
C THR A 188 -4.81 6.64 -18.14
N GLY A 189 -3.78 7.47 -17.97
CA GLY A 189 -3.60 8.76 -18.66
C GLY A 189 -2.25 8.85 -19.37
N SER A 190 -1.76 10.07 -19.59
CA SER A 190 -0.47 10.35 -20.28
C SER A 190 0.71 9.66 -19.62
N HIS A 191 0.69 9.57 -18.29
CA HIS A 191 1.73 8.93 -17.49
C HIS A 191 1.45 7.44 -17.20
N GLY A 192 0.50 6.84 -17.92
CA GLY A 192 0.06 5.47 -17.69
C GLY A 192 -0.85 5.34 -16.47
N LEU A 193 -0.80 4.19 -15.80
CA LEU A 193 -1.64 3.91 -14.63
C LEU A 193 -1.28 4.87 -13.47
N SER A 194 -2.26 5.65 -13.05
CA SER A 194 -2.13 6.74 -12.07
C SER A 194 -3.32 6.73 -11.09
N ALA A 195 -3.20 7.37 -9.94
CA ALA A 195 -4.30 7.55 -8.97
C ALA A 195 -4.64 9.04 -8.80
N LYS A 196 -5.93 9.36 -8.86
CA LYS A 196 -6.41 10.74 -8.68
C LYS A 196 -6.38 11.15 -7.22
N LEU A 197 -6.18 12.44 -6.96
CA LEU A 197 -6.21 12.99 -5.61
C LEU A 197 -7.39 13.95 -5.43
N ASP A 198 -8.18 13.71 -4.39
CA ASP A 198 -9.20 14.65 -3.92
C ASP A 198 -8.62 15.46 -2.75
N GLY A 199 -8.61 16.78 -2.87
CA GLY A 199 -8.18 17.66 -1.78
C GLY A 199 -9.19 17.69 -0.63
N LEU A 200 -8.72 17.61 0.60
CA LEU A 200 -9.52 17.66 1.83
C LEU A 200 -9.21 18.89 2.70
N SER A 201 -8.26 19.73 2.29
CA SER A 201 -7.85 20.97 2.95
C SER A 201 -8.12 22.17 2.04
N SER A 202 -8.31 23.36 2.61
CA SER A 202 -8.46 24.61 1.83
C SER A 202 -7.24 24.88 0.93
N THR A 203 -6.06 24.48 1.38
CA THR A 203 -4.77 24.61 0.68
C THR A 203 -4.58 23.65 -0.49
N ASN A 204 -5.48 22.67 -0.67
CA ASN A 204 -5.44 21.71 -1.78
C ASN A 204 -6.81 21.39 -2.39
N SER A 205 -7.84 22.17 -2.08
CA SER A 205 -9.23 21.94 -2.52
C SER A 205 -9.40 21.82 -4.03
N ASN A 206 -8.50 22.41 -4.83
CA ASN A 206 -8.54 22.36 -6.29
C ASN A 206 -7.77 21.18 -6.87
N ALA A 207 -7.17 20.30 -6.07
CA ALA A 207 -6.31 19.21 -6.53
C ALA A 207 -6.95 18.34 -7.62
N ARG A 208 -8.23 17.99 -7.44
CA ARG A 208 -9.00 17.17 -8.39
C ARG A 208 -9.20 17.88 -9.73
N ALA A 209 -9.56 19.17 -9.69
CA ALA A 209 -9.80 20.00 -10.86
C ALA A 209 -8.49 20.29 -11.61
N ARG A 210 -7.40 20.49 -10.87
CA ARG A 210 -6.04 20.70 -11.36
C ARG A 210 -5.37 19.43 -11.93
N ALA A 211 -6.08 18.30 -11.96
CA ALA A 211 -5.55 17.01 -12.37
C ALA A 211 -4.28 16.59 -11.60
N VAL A 212 -4.22 16.89 -10.30
CA VAL A 212 -3.14 16.41 -9.43
C VAL A 212 -3.34 14.92 -9.15
N VAL A 213 -2.34 14.11 -9.50
CA VAL A 213 -2.40 12.64 -9.44
C VAL A 213 -1.08 12.07 -8.91
N ILE A 214 -1.11 10.86 -8.35
CA ILE A 214 0.09 10.05 -8.16
C ILE A 214 0.33 9.28 -9.46
N HIS A 215 1.51 9.45 -10.05
CA HIS A 215 1.90 8.73 -11.27
C HIS A 215 3.37 8.34 -11.26
N GLN A 216 3.74 7.40 -12.13
CA GLN A 216 5.14 7.07 -12.36
C GLN A 216 5.82 8.08 -13.28
N ALA A 217 7.14 8.21 -13.17
CA ALA A 217 7.94 9.04 -14.06
C ALA A 217 9.39 8.56 -14.17
N ASP A 218 9.94 8.56 -15.38
CA ASP A 218 11.35 8.20 -15.62
C ASP A 218 12.34 9.24 -15.04
N TYR A 219 11.84 10.43 -14.72
CA TYR A 219 12.58 11.48 -14.00
C TYR A 219 12.59 11.30 -12.47
N VAL A 220 12.17 10.13 -11.98
CA VAL A 220 12.29 9.75 -10.57
C VAL A 220 12.99 8.40 -10.46
N GLN A 221 14.01 8.31 -9.62
CA GLN A 221 14.78 7.09 -9.37
C GLN A 221 14.92 6.86 -7.87
N GLU A 222 14.96 5.60 -7.43
CA GLU A 222 15.25 5.23 -6.04
C GLU A 222 16.75 5.32 -5.71
N LYS A 223 17.29 6.53 -5.86
CA LYS A 223 18.68 6.90 -5.61
C LYS A 223 18.73 8.32 -5.07
N SER A 224 19.78 8.62 -4.29
CA SER A 224 20.01 9.95 -3.76
C SER A 224 20.57 10.90 -4.83
N VAL A 225 19.66 11.36 -5.70
CA VAL A 225 19.87 12.31 -6.80
C VAL A 225 18.75 13.35 -6.75
N ILE A 226 18.96 14.57 -7.22
CA ILE A 226 17.86 15.54 -7.32
C ILE A 226 16.90 15.00 -8.38
N GLN A 227 15.67 14.72 -7.97
CA GLN A 227 14.64 14.20 -8.85
C GLN A 227 14.17 15.31 -9.80
N GLY A 228 13.64 14.93 -10.96
CA GLY A 228 12.99 15.88 -11.85
C GLY A 228 11.73 16.47 -11.22
N ARG A 229 11.24 17.58 -11.78
CA ARG A 229 10.04 18.27 -11.30
C ARG A 229 8.85 18.00 -12.21
N SER A 230 7.69 17.81 -11.60
CA SER A 230 6.40 17.68 -12.28
C SER A 230 5.73 19.05 -12.44
N TRP A 231 4.45 19.06 -12.82
CA TRP A 231 3.60 20.26 -12.85
C TRP A 231 2.72 20.40 -11.60
N GLY A 232 3.10 19.74 -10.50
CA GLY A 232 2.39 19.77 -9.19
C GLY A 232 1.99 18.40 -8.67
N CYS A 233 2.12 17.35 -9.50
CA CYS A 233 1.83 15.97 -9.15
C CYS A 233 2.96 15.33 -8.32
N PRO A 234 2.65 14.55 -7.27
CA PRO A 234 3.63 13.64 -6.68
C PRO A 234 3.97 12.50 -7.67
N ALA A 235 5.13 12.58 -8.31
CA ALA A 235 5.61 11.55 -9.22
C ALA A 235 6.59 10.61 -8.52
N ILE A 236 6.51 9.32 -8.82
CA ILE A 236 7.31 8.25 -8.19
C ILE A 236 8.10 7.44 -9.23
N ALA A 237 9.12 6.71 -8.77
CA ALA A 237 9.90 5.84 -9.63
C ALA A 237 9.03 4.72 -10.26
N PRO A 238 9.22 4.35 -11.55
CA PRO A 238 8.39 3.37 -12.24
C PRO A 238 8.34 2.00 -11.55
N GLU A 239 9.44 1.57 -10.93
CA GLU A 239 9.53 0.33 -10.16
C GLU A 239 8.58 0.29 -8.96
N ASN A 240 8.20 1.45 -8.43
CA ASN A 240 7.36 1.58 -7.24
C ASN A 240 5.87 1.70 -7.57
N ARG A 241 5.51 2.06 -8.81
CA ARG A 241 4.13 2.33 -9.26
C ARG A 241 3.14 1.28 -8.76
N SER A 242 3.39 0.02 -9.07
CA SER A 242 2.43 -1.05 -8.80
C SER A 242 2.16 -1.23 -7.30
N LYS A 243 3.21 -1.10 -6.48
CA LYS A 243 3.10 -1.22 -5.02
C LYS A 243 2.44 -0.01 -4.39
N VAL A 244 2.81 1.21 -4.79
CA VAL A 244 2.20 2.45 -4.27
C VAL A 244 0.72 2.50 -4.60
N LEU A 245 0.35 2.25 -5.87
CA LEU A 245 -1.06 2.27 -6.25
C LEU A 245 -1.84 1.14 -5.58
N ALA A 246 -1.24 -0.04 -5.35
CA ALA A 246 -1.90 -1.10 -4.59
C ALA A 246 -2.15 -0.69 -3.13
N ALA A 247 -1.18 -0.05 -2.49
CA ALA A 247 -1.29 0.40 -1.10
C ALA A 247 -2.30 1.54 -0.93
N LEU A 248 -2.28 2.54 -1.82
CA LEU A 248 -2.98 3.81 -1.58
C LEU A 248 -4.32 3.97 -2.32
N LYS A 249 -4.55 3.26 -3.43
CA LYS A 249 -5.77 3.49 -4.21
C LYS A 249 -7.04 3.19 -3.40
N GLY A 250 -8.16 3.74 -3.88
CA GLY A 250 -9.48 3.36 -3.37
C GLY A 250 -9.85 4.04 -2.06
N GLY A 251 -9.24 5.18 -1.76
CA GLY A 251 -9.65 6.10 -0.71
C GLY A 251 -8.77 6.08 0.52
N SER A 252 -7.43 6.05 0.37
CA SER A 252 -6.49 6.18 1.50
C SER A 252 -6.20 7.64 1.82
N LEU A 253 -5.70 7.92 3.02
CA LEU A 253 -5.20 9.25 3.34
C LEU A 253 -3.80 9.45 2.73
N LEU A 254 -3.57 10.64 2.17
CA LEU A 254 -2.24 11.17 1.89
C LEU A 254 -2.11 12.55 2.52
N TYR A 255 -1.06 12.79 3.30
CA TYR A 255 -0.76 14.08 3.92
C TYR A 255 0.51 14.67 3.30
N ALA A 256 0.38 15.79 2.60
CA ALA A 256 1.51 16.55 2.09
C ALA A 256 1.81 17.71 3.05
N VAL A 257 3.02 17.76 3.60
CA VAL A 257 3.37 18.71 4.67
C VAL A 257 4.78 19.25 4.51
N VAL A 258 5.08 20.36 5.18
CA VAL A 258 6.44 20.83 5.45
C VAL A 258 6.65 20.74 6.96
N ASP A 259 7.25 19.66 7.43
CA ASP A 259 7.62 19.47 8.84
C ASP A 259 9.14 19.59 8.98
N LYS A 260 9.58 20.70 9.59
CA LYS A 260 11.00 20.98 9.88
C LYS A 260 11.47 20.40 11.22
N GLY A 261 10.63 19.61 11.91
CA GLY A 261 10.93 19.04 13.23
C GLY A 261 12.10 18.03 13.22
N THR A 262 12.66 17.78 14.41
CA THR A 262 13.76 16.83 14.63
C THR A 262 13.24 15.37 14.70
N ARG A 263 14.07 14.39 14.27
CA ARG A 263 13.81 12.94 14.43
C ARG A 263 14.11 12.44 15.86
N ASP A 264 13.98 13.29 16.87
CA ASP A 264 14.37 12.97 18.26
C ASP A 264 13.16 12.64 19.15
N ARG A 265 13.41 11.65 20.02
CA ARG A 265 12.47 10.91 20.86
C ARG A 265 11.79 11.79 21.93
N ASN A 266 10.46 11.94 21.86
CA ASN A 266 9.55 11.86 23.02
C ASN A 266 8.10 12.14 22.62
N TRP A 267 7.23 11.14 22.76
CA TRP A 267 5.79 11.36 22.83
C TRP A 267 5.45 11.89 24.23
N GLY A 268 5.47 13.21 24.41
CA GLY A 268 4.98 13.90 25.61
C GLY A 268 5.99 14.02 26.76
N ALA A 269 6.85 15.03 26.71
CA ALA A 269 7.50 15.58 27.90
C ALA A 269 7.73 17.09 27.72
N THR A 270 6.79 17.90 28.20
CA THR A 270 7.17 19.18 28.79
C THR A 270 7.84 18.88 30.14
N PRO A 271 9.00 19.46 30.48
CA PRO A 271 9.62 19.25 31.78
C PRO A 271 8.75 19.91 32.85
N ILE A 272 8.19 19.12 33.76
CA ILE A 272 7.68 19.62 35.03
C ILE A 272 8.37 18.81 36.12
N GLU A 273 9.17 19.51 36.93
CA GLU A 273 9.89 19.02 38.11
C GLU A 273 8.89 18.54 39.20
N PRO A 274 9.26 17.58 40.09
CA PRO A 274 8.27 16.78 40.83
C PRO A 274 7.84 17.43 42.15
N THR A 275 6.60 17.16 42.57
CA THR A 275 6.18 17.29 43.97
C THR A 275 5.10 16.23 44.29
N PRO A 276 5.13 15.54 45.46
CA PRO A 276 4.40 14.28 45.65
C PRO A 276 2.95 14.44 46.16
N ALA A 277 2.21 13.33 46.07
CA ALA A 277 0.76 13.14 46.24
C ALA A 277 0.17 13.55 47.62
N PRO A 278 -1.17 13.64 47.74
CA PRO A 278 -1.91 12.44 48.19
C PRO A 278 -3.28 12.18 47.52
N THR A 279 -3.64 10.90 47.48
CA THR A 279 -4.93 10.32 47.05
C THR A 279 -6.09 10.72 47.96
N PRO A 280 -7.34 10.83 47.44
CA PRO A 280 -8.39 9.92 47.91
C PRO A 280 -9.30 9.35 46.80
N THR A 281 -9.79 8.16 47.11
CA THR A 281 -10.65 7.20 46.39
C THR A 281 -12.04 7.72 46.00
N THR A 282 -12.68 7.07 44.99
CA THR A 282 -14.06 6.47 44.91
C THR A 282 -14.59 6.56 43.45
N PRO A 283 -15.65 5.84 43.02
CA PRO A 283 -15.81 4.39 42.79
C PRO A 283 -15.87 4.01 41.29
N THR A 284 -15.59 2.74 41.03
CA THR A 284 -15.61 2.06 39.73
C THR A 284 -16.97 2.05 39.04
N THR A 285 -17.01 2.46 37.77
CA THR A 285 -17.98 1.94 36.78
C THR A 285 -17.21 1.15 35.72
N PRO A 286 -17.65 -0.06 35.33
CA PRO A 286 -16.91 -0.88 34.37
C PRO A 286 -16.99 -0.27 32.98
N ASN A 287 -15.83 0.08 32.43
CA ASN A 287 -15.65 0.43 31.03
C ASN A 287 -15.83 -0.85 30.17
N PRO A 288 -16.69 -0.88 29.13
CA PRO A 288 -16.72 -1.99 28.18
C PRO A 288 -15.39 -1.95 27.41
N GLY A 289 -14.53 -2.91 27.73
CA GLY A 289 -13.12 -2.89 27.38
C GLY A 289 -12.83 -2.71 25.88
N THR A 290 -11.78 -1.93 25.62
CA THR A 290 -10.92 -2.07 24.44
C THR A 290 -10.54 -3.54 24.29
N TYR A 291 -11.19 -4.25 23.38
CA TYR A 291 -10.86 -5.64 23.12
C TYR A 291 -9.46 -5.74 22.53
N THR A 292 -8.53 -6.30 23.30
CA THR A 292 -7.20 -6.71 22.82
C THR A 292 -7.36 -7.99 22.02
N MET A 293 -6.97 -7.97 20.74
CA MET A 293 -6.95 -9.15 19.88
C MET A 293 -6.10 -10.25 20.52
N VAL A 294 -6.57 -11.50 20.51
CA VAL A 294 -5.79 -12.62 21.02
C VAL A 294 -4.74 -13.00 19.96
N PRO A 295 -3.44 -13.02 20.30
CA PRO A 295 -2.38 -13.49 19.41
C PRO A 295 -2.69 -14.85 18.79
N LEU A 296 -2.41 -15.03 17.50
CA LEU A 296 -2.71 -16.28 16.82
C LEU A 296 -1.74 -17.38 17.26
N ALA A 297 -2.22 -18.64 17.30
CA ALA A 297 -1.47 -19.77 17.84
C ALA A 297 -0.12 -20.10 17.13
N TRP A 298 0.15 -19.49 15.98
CA TRP A 298 1.42 -19.62 15.26
C TRP A 298 2.45 -18.51 15.59
N GLU A 299 2.03 -17.46 16.31
CA GLU A 299 2.88 -16.35 16.74
C GLU A 299 3.71 -16.85 17.91
N THR A 300 5.00 -17.02 17.66
CA THR A 300 5.96 -17.51 18.65
C THR A 300 7.22 -16.69 18.54
N SER A 301 7.94 -16.51 19.65
CA SER A 301 9.21 -15.76 19.63
C SER A 301 10.26 -16.37 18.70
N SER A 302 10.15 -17.66 18.36
CA SER A 302 11.04 -18.34 17.41
C SER A 302 10.65 -18.14 15.94
N HIS A 303 9.46 -17.60 15.66
CA HIS A 303 8.94 -17.34 14.33
C HIS A 303 8.24 -15.97 14.27
N PRO A 304 8.99 -14.86 14.49
CA PRO A 304 8.42 -13.51 14.53
C PRO A 304 7.83 -13.07 13.18
N GLU A 305 8.25 -13.67 12.07
CA GLU A 305 7.70 -13.39 10.73
C GLU A 305 6.21 -13.74 10.61
N ARG A 306 5.69 -14.62 11.46
CA ARG A 306 4.30 -15.08 11.43
C ARG A 306 3.31 -14.04 11.96
N GLU A 307 3.78 -13.04 12.68
CA GLU A 307 2.97 -11.88 13.06
C GLU A 307 2.47 -11.14 11.81
N GLN A 308 3.33 -10.97 10.80
CA GLN A 308 2.93 -10.37 9.51
C GLN A 308 1.91 -11.24 8.77
N TRP A 309 1.96 -12.56 8.95
CA TRP A 309 0.94 -13.46 8.40
C TRP A 309 -0.37 -13.34 9.16
N SER A 310 -0.34 -13.14 10.49
CA SER A 310 -1.53 -12.84 11.29
C SER A 310 -2.20 -11.56 10.84
N ASP A 311 -1.44 -10.47 10.66
CA ASP A 311 -1.96 -9.19 10.22
C ASP A 311 -2.61 -9.28 8.84
N TYR A 312 -1.94 -10.00 7.92
CA TYR A 312 -2.48 -10.25 6.59
C TYR A 312 -3.75 -11.12 6.65
N LEU A 313 -3.75 -12.20 7.44
CA LEU A 313 -4.91 -13.07 7.63
C LEU A 313 -6.10 -12.30 8.22
N MET A 314 -5.86 -11.43 9.18
CA MET A 314 -6.87 -10.53 9.75
C MET A 314 -7.40 -9.55 8.71
N THR A 315 -6.53 -8.97 7.89
CA THR A 315 -6.92 -8.08 6.77
C THR A 315 -7.82 -8.82 5.79
N LEU A 316 -7.41 -10.01 5.33
CA LEU A 316 -8.20 -10.85 4.43
C LEU A 316 -9.61 -11.13 4.97
N LEU A 317 -9.74 -11.41 6.27
CA LEU A 317 -11.03 -11.70 6.91
C LEU A 317 -11.92 -10.47 7.07
N LEU A 318 -11.34 -9.28 7.20
CA LEU A 318 -12.07 -8.02 7.37
C LEU A 318 -12.38 -7.32 6.04
N THR A 319 -11.62 -7.61 4.97
CA THR A 319 -11.81 -7.02 3.64
C THR A 319 -12.36 -8.03 2.65
N ASP A 320 -11.51 -8.92 2.16
CA ASP A 320 -11.72 -9.69 0.93
C ASP A 320 -12.72 -10.84 1.16
N TRP A 321 -12.69 -11.42 2.37
CA TRP A 321 -13.47 -12.59 2.76
C TRP A 321 -14.38 -12.33 3.97
N LYS A 322 -14.85 -11.07 4.11
CA LYS A 322 -15.77 -10.64 5.18
C LYS A 322 -17.07 -11.46 5.27
N SER A 323 -17.42 -12.21 4.23
CA SER A 323 -18.55 -13.14 4.24
C SER A 323 -18.43 -14.20 5.33
N LEU A 324 -17.21 -14.57 5.75
CA LEU A 324 -16.99 -15.49 6.86
C LEU A 324 -17.51 -14.93 8.20
N LEU A 325 -17.49 -13.62 8.41
CA LEU A 325 -17.90 -12.98 9.68
C LEU A 325 -19.39 -13.12 9.99
N ALA A 326 -20.20 -13.50 9.00
CA ALA A 326 -21.59 -13.89 9.20
C ALA A 326 -21.72 -15.17 10.05
N GLY A 327 -20.67 -15.97 10.15
CA GLY A 327 -20.64 -17.24 10.85
C GLY A 327 -21.05 -18.42 9.96
N ALA A 328 -21.12 -19.59 10.59
CA ALA A 328 -21.60 -20.85 10.01
C ALA A 328 -22.59 -21.49 10.98
N SER A 329 -23.39 -22.46 10.53
CA SER A 329 -24.42 -23.10 11.38
C SER A 329 -23.82 -23.76 12.63
N ASP A 330 -22.60 -24.25 12.54
CA ASP A 330 -21.88 -24.93 13.62
C ASP A 330 -20.80 -24.06 14.28
N ILE A 331 -20.70 -22.75 13.97
CA ILE A 331 -19.68 -21.86 14.55
C ILE A 331 -19.74 -21.80 16.08
N LYS A 332 -20.95 -21.91 16.66
CA LYS A 332 -21.14 -21.98 18.13
C LYS A 332 -20.48 -23.21 18.76
N SER A 333 -20.25 -24.28 18.00
CA SER A 333 -19.50 -25.44 18.49
C SER A 333 -17.99 -25.19 18.58
N PHE A 334 -17.49 -24.13 17.92
CA PHE A 334 -16.10 -23.67 18.01
C PHE A 334 -15.96 -22.50 18.98
N CYS A 335 -16.94 -21.59 19.00
CA CYS A 335 -16.96 -20.40 19.83
C CYS A 335 -18.40 -20.10 20.27
N SER A 336 -18.80 -20.48 21.48
CA SER A 336 -20.21 -20.38 21.92
C SER A 336 -20.72 -18.94 21.93
N ASN A 337 -19.85 -17.99 22.27
CA ASN A 337 -20.14 -16.56 22.33
C ASN A 337 -20.11 -15.84 20.96
N TYR A 338 -19.86 -16.55 19.84
CA TYR A 338 -19.52 -15.96 18.54
C TYR A 338 -20.43 -14.81 18.07
N TYR A 339 -21.75 -14.95 18.22
CA TYR A 339 -22.70 -13.96 17.69
C TYR A 339 -22.84 -12.70 18.55
N ASN A 340 -22.30 -12.70 19.77
CA ASN A 340 -22.20 -11.51 20.62
C ASN A 340 -20.90 -10.72 20.37
N LEU A 341 -19.99 -11.29 19.57
CA LEU A 341 -18.73 -10.67 19.22
C LEU A 341 -18.91 -9.61 18.13
N ASP A 342 -18.07 -8.58 18.16
CA ASP A 342 -17.90 -7.64 17.05
C ASP A 342 -17.14 -8.26 15.86
N ASN A 343 -17.05 -7.54 14.74
CA ASN A 343 -16.41 -8.07 13.53
C ASN A 343 -14.90 -8.36 13.69
N ASN A 344 -14.17 -7.62 14.53
CA ASN A 344 -12.75 -7.85 14.76
C ASN A 344 -12.55 -9.11 15.61
N GLN A 345 -13.36 -9.27 16.66
CA GLN A 345 -13.40 -10.47 17.49
C GLN A 345 -13.79 -11.72 16.67
N ARG A 346 -14.80 -11.60 15.80
CA ARG A 346 -15.21 -12.67 14.87
C ARG A 346 -14.10 -13.02 13.88
N ALA A 347 -13.40 -12.02 13.36
CA ALA A 347 -12.25 -12.24 12.49
C ALA A 347 -11.12 -12.94 13.26
N ASN A 348 -10.88 -12.59 14.53
CA ASN A 348 -9.91 -13.28 15.38
C ASN A 348 -10.26 -14.77 15.58
N VAL A 349 -11.54 -15.10 15.79
CA VAL A 349 -12.02 -16.50 15.85
C VAL A 349 -11.71 -17.25 14.57
N TRP A 350 -12.04 -16.66 13.41
CA TRP A 350 -11.76 -17.27 12.12
C TRP A 350 -10.26 -17.43 11.85
N ALA A 351 -9.47 -16.43 12.22
CA ALA A 351 -8.02 -16.49 12.08
C ALA A 351 -7.43 -17.62 12.93
N GLN A 352 -7.89 -17.79 14.18
CA GLN A 352 -7.47 -18.92 15.04
C GLN A 352 -7.87 -20.27 14.45
N LEU A 353 -9.04 -20.37 13.82
CA LEU A 353 -9.48 -21.58 13.13
C LEU A 353 -8.59 -21.91 11.92
N ILE A 354 -8.28 -20.91 11.10
CA ILE A 354 -7.43 -21.07 9.90
C ILE A 354 -5.99 -21.41 10.29
N VAL A 355 -5.47 -20.80 11.35
CA VAL A 355 -4.17 -21.14 11.92
C VAL A 355 -4.19 -22.57 12.46
N ALA A 356 -5.24 -22.97 13.19
CA ALA A 356 -5.38 -24.36 13.64
C ALA A 356 -5.37 -25.35 12.47
N MET A 357 -6.02 -25.02 11.34
CA MET A 357 -5.94 -25.84 10.12
C MET A 357 -4.51 -25.90 9.60
N THR A 358 -3.85 -24.76 9.46
CA THR A 358 -2.46 -24.64 8.96
C THR A 358 -1.48 -25.49 9.79
N LYS A 359 -1.68 -25.57 11.11
CA LYS A 359 -0.90 -26.45 12.01
C LYS A 359 -0.91 -27.90 11.54
N TYR A 360 -2.08 -28.41 11.19
CA TYR A 360 -2.27 -29.81 10.81
C TYR A 360 -2.01 -30.08 9.33
N GLU A 361 -2.13 -29.07 8.48
CA GLU A 361 -1.84 -29.17 7.05
C GLU A 361 -0.32 -29.10 6.78
N SER A 362 0.41 -28.22 7.46
CA SER A 362 1.82 -27.94 7.10
C SER A 362 2.77 -27.75 8.27
N ALA A 363 2.29 -27.89 9.51
CA ALA A 363 3.04 -27.47 10.70
C ALA A 363 3.56 -26.02 10.60
N TYR A 364 2.76 -25.14 9.99
CA TYR A 364 3.10 -23.74 9.72
C TYR A 364 4.30 -23.53 8.77
N SER A 365 4.62 -24.53 7.94
CA SER A 365 5.74 -24.45 6.99
C SER A 365 5.28 -24.02 5.59
N PRO A 366 5.71 -22.84 5.08
CA PRO A 366 5.39 -22.41 3.72
C PRO A 366 6.02 -23.29 2.63
N THR A 367 7.03 -24.08 2.96
CA THR A 367 7.71 -24.99 2.01
C THR A 367 7.25 -26.44 2.15
N SER A 368 6.25 -26.72 3.00
CA SER A 368 5.64 -28.05 3.13
C SER A 368 5.10 -28.52 1.78
N ARG A 369 5.37 -29.78 1.44
CA ARG A 369 4.98 -30.37 0.17
C ARG A 369 4.67 -31.86 0.33
N MET A 370 3.51 -32.28 -0.16
CA MET A 370 3.06 -33.66 -0.14
C MET A 370 2.58 -34.09 -1.52
N GLN A 371 2.94 -35.30 -1.96
CA GLN A 371 2.40 -35.87 -3.18
C GLN A 371 1.06 -36.54 -2.90
N GLU A 372 0.03 -36.18 -3.66
CA GLU A 372 -1.29 -36.79 -3.56
C GLU A 372 -1.34 -38.05 -4.42
N THR A 373 -1.29 -39.22 -3.79
CA THR A 373 -1.19 -40.51 -4.49
C THR A 373 -2.47 -40.93 -5.21
N THR A 374 -3.62 -40.33 -4.85
CA THR A 374 -4.94 -40.73 -5.35
C THR A 374 -5.56 -39.74 -6.34
N MET A 375 -4.94 -38.57 -6.54
CA MET A 375 -5.51 -37.47 -7.33
C MET A 375 -5.02 -37.43 -8.79
N GLY A 376 -4.06 -38.28 -9.17
CA GLY A 376 -3.55 -38.38 -10.53
C GLY A 376 -2.69 -37.17 -10.95
N THR A 377 -2.90 -36.67 -12.16
CA THR A 377 -2.11 -35.60 -12.77
C THR A 377 -2.79 -34.25 -12.63
N ASP A 378 -2.06 -33.25 -12.11
CA ASP A 378 -2.49 -31.86 -12.06
C ASP A 378 -2.56 -31.28 -13.48
N PRO A 379 -3.74 -30.85 -13.96
CA PRO A 379 -3.94 -30.35 -15.32
C PRO A 379 -3.25 -29.01 -15.61
N VAL A 380 -2.80 -28.27 -14.60
CA VAL A 380 -2.06 -27.02 -14.76
C VAL A 380 -0.56 -27.30 -14.91
N THR A 381 -0.04 -28.27 -14.16
CA THR A 381 1.41 -28.56 -14.17
C THR A 381 1.82 -29.67 -15.12
N GLY A 382 0.91 -30.57 -15.47
CA GLY A 382 1.20 -31.81 -16.19
C GLY A 382 1.97 -32.85 -15.35
N ARG A 383 2.07 -32.65 -14.04
CA ARG A 383 2.79 -33.53 -13.08
C ARG A 383 1.79 -34.16 -12.11
N PRO A 384 2.19 -35.18 -11.30
CA PRO A 384 1.34 -35.64 -10.21
C PRO A 384 0.87 -34.47 -9.33
N VAL A 385 -0.33 -34.55 -8.76
CA VAL A 385 -0.83 -33.50 -7.86
C VAL A 385 0.05 -33.44 -6.62
N TYR A 386 0.45 -32.22 -6.27
CA TYR A 386 1.14 -31.92 -5.02
C TYR A 386 0.36 -30.87 -4.23
N SER A 387 0.24 -31.13 -2.94
CA SER A 387 -0.27 -30.20 -1.94
C SER A 387 0.91 -29.44 -1.36
N GLU A 388 0.87 -28.10 -1.44
CA GLU A 388 2.01 -27.22 -1.18
C GLU A 388 1.63 -26.01 -0.31
N GLY A 389 2.58 -25.60 0.55
CA GLY A 389 2.48 -24.41 1.38
C GLY A 389 1.59 -24.55 2.61
N LEU A 390 1.28 -23.40 3.22
CA LEU A 390 0.63 -23.29 4.54
C LEU A 390 -0.69 -24.06 4.62
N LEU A 391 -1.57 -23.88 3.63
CA LEU A 391 -2.89 -24.50 3.55
C LEU A 391 -2.94 -25.68 2.56
N GLN A 392 -1.77 -26.24 2.19
CA GLN A 392 -1.66 -27.44 1.35
C GLN A 392 -2.51 -27.32 0.07
N LEU A 393 -2.22 -26.29 -0.72
CA LEU A 393 -2.91 -25.96 -1.97
C LEU A 393 -2.22 -26.62 -3.17
N SER A 394 -2.91 -26.64 -4.30
CA SER A 394 -2.43 -27.22 -5.56
C SER A 394 -2.57 -26.24 -6.73
N TYR A 395 -1.76 -26.39 -7.78
CA TYR A 395 -1.84 -25.48 -8.93
C TYR A 395 -3.17 -25.60 -9.67
N GLN A 396 -3.79 -26.78 -9.67
CA GLN A 396 -5.11 -26.99 -10.24
C GLN A 396 -6.23 -26.13 -9.61
N ASP A 397 -6.06 -25.60 -8.40
CA ASP A 397 -7.06 -24.74 -7.74
C ASP A 397 -7.35 -23.47 -8.53
N THR A 398 -6.34 -22.95 -9.23
CA THR A 398 -6.44 -21.76 -10.11
C THR A 398 -7.45 -21.94 -11.25
N ARG A 399 -7.83 -23.19 -11.56
CA ARG A 399 -8.87 -23.48 -12.57
C ARG A 399 -10.25 -23.08 -12.06
N ALA A 400 -10.58 -23.39 -10.81
CA ALA A 400 -11.87 -23.10 -10.20
C ALA A 400 -11.89 -21.72 -9.51
N TYR A 401 -10.76 -21.30 -8.94
CA TYR A 401 -10.67 -20.13 -8.08
C TYR A 401 -9.79 -19.04 -8.70
N LYS A 402 -10.39 -18.16 -9.50
CA LYS A 402 -9.67 -17.11 -10.28
C LYS A 402 -9.04 -16.00 -9.43
N PHE A 403 -9.44 -15.90 -8.17
CA PHE A 403 -8.80 -15.02 -7.19
C PHE A 403 -7.43 -15.55 -6.72
N CYS A 404 -7.15 -16.85 -6.87
CA CYS A 404 -5.85 -17.42 -6.54
C CYS A 404 -4.77 -16.91 -7.50
N LYS A 405 -3.71 -16.32 -6.93
CA LYS A 405 -2.58 -15.73 -7.68
C LYS A 405 -1.36 -16.65 -7.80
N ILE A 406 -1.57 -17.94 -7.55
CA ILE A 406 -0.59 -18.98 -7.79
C ILE A 406 -0.36 -19.10 -9.31
N ASP A 407 0.91 -19.11 -9.73
CA ASP A 407 1.31 -18.99 -11.13
C ASP A 407 2.37 -20.03 -11.49
N TRP A 408 1.92 -21.13 -12.12
CA TRP A 408 2.82 -22.19 -12.58
C TRP A 408 3.85 -21.70 -13.60
N SER A 409 3.52 -20.69 -14.42
CA SER A 409 4.43 -20.21 -15.46
C SER A 409 5.71 -19.60 -14.87
N LYS A 410 5.59 -18.97 -13.69
CA LYS A 410 6.71 -18.43 -12.90
C LYS A 410 7.44 -19.52 -12.12
N ASP A 411 6.70 -20.51 -11.64
CA ASP A 411 7.22 -21.49 -10.69
C ASP A 411 7.89 -22.70 -11.35
N LYS A 412 7.55 -23.04 -12.60
CA LYS A 412 7.93 -24.29 -13.28
C LYS A 412 9.43 -24.57 -13.39
N ASN A 413 10.24 -23.51 -13.37
CA ASN A 413 11.70 -23.58 -13.49
C ASN A 413 12.42 -23.47 -12.12
N LEU A 414 11.67 -23.33 -11.03
CA LEU A 414 12.21 -23.30 -9.67
C LEU A 414 12.22 -24.70 -9.06
N SER A 415 13.18 -24.96 -8.17
CA SER A 415 13.19 -26.21 -7.40
C SER A 415 11.94 -26.34 -6.53
N SER A 416 11.55 -27.58 -6.20
CA SER A 416 10.27 -27.85 -5.52
C SER A 416 10.11 -27.21 -4.14
N THR A 417 11.21 -26.84 -3.49
CA THR A 417 11.24 -26.18 -2.17
C THR A 417 11.65 -24.71 -2.24
N ASN A 418 11.76 -24.13 -3.45
CA ASN A 418 12.22 -22.77 -3.60
C ASN A 418 11.17 -21.77 -3.06
N PRO A 419 11.50 -20.95 -2.03
CA PRO A 419 10.53 -20.06 -1.40
C PRO A 419 10.05 -18.92 -2.33
N LYS A 420 10.68 -18.70 -3.48
CA LYS A 420 10.22 -17.74 -4.50
C LYS A 420 9.05 -18.26 -5.34
N LYS A 421 8.68 -19.54 -5.20
CA LYS A 421 7.49 -20.07 -5.87
C LYS A 421 6.26 -19.36 -5.33
N THR A 422 5.39 -18.89 -6.23
CA THR A 422 4.14 -18.22 -5.86
C THR A 422 3.22 -19.10 -5.01
N ILE A 423 3.26 -20.43 -5.14
CA ILE A 423 2.47 -21.35 -4.29
C ILE A 423 3.02 -21.49 -2.86
N LEU A 424 4.33 -21.24 -2.67
CA LEU A 424 5.02 -21.32 -1.37
C LEU A 424 5.10 -19.95 -0.68
N ASP A 425 4.74 -18.88 -1.38
CA ASP A 425 4.59 -17.55 -0.79
C ASP A 425 3.42 -17.58 0.22
N PRO A 426 3.65 -17.28 1.51
CA PRO A 426 2.62 -17.40 2.54
C PRO A 426 1.43 -16.47 2.31
N TYR A 427 1.62 -15.29 1.71
CA TYR A 427 0.56 -14.33 1.45
C TYR A 427 -0.32 -14.77 0.27
N ILE A 428 0.28 -15.30 -0.79
CA ILE A 428 -0.48 -15.86 -1.93
C ILE A 428 -1.23 -17.13 -1.49
N ASN A 429 -0.57 -17.99 -0.71
CA ASN A 429 -1.16 -19.23 -0.20
C ASN A 429 -2.34 -18.95 0.74
N LEU A 430 -2.18 -18.01 1.69
CA LEU A 430 -3.27 -17.60 2.59
C LEU A 430 -4.44 -16.96 1.83
N HIS A 431 -4.20 -16.02 0.91
CA HIS A 431 -5.30 -15.40 0.16
C HIS A 431 -6.09 -16.41 -0.66
N CYS A 432 -5.41 -17.35 -1.32
CA CYS A 432 -6.09 -18.42 -2.06
C CYS A 432 -6.84 -19.36 -1.12
N GLY A 433 -6.19 -19.88 -0.07
CA GLY A 433 -6.81 -20.85 0.83
C GLY A 433 -7.98 -20.28 1.62
N VAL A 434 -7.89 -19.05 2.14
CA VAL A 434 -9.00 -18.40 2.85
C VAL A 434 -10.18 -18.15 1.90
N GLY A 435 -9.93 -17.76 0.65
CA GLY A 435 -10.98 -17.60 -0.35
C GLY A 435 -11.67 -18.93 -0.70
N ILE A 436 -10.92 -20.03 -0.80
CA ILE A 436 -11.48 -21.38 -0.99
C ILE A 436 -12.36 -21.77 0.20
N LEU A 437 -11.88 -21.52 1.43
CA LEU A 437 -12.65 -21.76 2.65
C LEU A 437 -13.94 -20.95 2.66
N ALA A 438 -13.89 -19.65 2.36
CA ALA A 438 -15.06 -18.78 2.29
C ALA A 438 -16.11 -19.30 1.30
N ASN A 439 -15.69 -19.70 0.09
CA ASN A 439 -16.59 -20.31 -0.90
C ASN A 439 -17.19 -21.63 -0.41
N GLN A 440 -16.38 -22.45 0.27
CA GLN A 440 -16.85 -23.72 0.83
C GLN A 440 -17.89 -23.50 1.94
N ILE A 441 -17.64 -22.58 2.87
CA ILE A 441 -18.60 -22.25 3.93
C ILE A 441 -19.88 -21.66 3.34
N ALA A 442 -19.79 -20.77 2.36
CA ALA A 442 -20.96 -20.22 1.67
C ALA A 442 -21.80 -21.32 1.01
N LYS A 443 -21.16 -22.36 0.44
CA LYS A 443 -21.85 -23.48 -0.22
C LYS A 443 -22.41 -24.51 0.75
N LYS A 444 -21.69 -24.80 1.83
CA LYS A 444 -22.00 -25.91 2.74
C LYS A 444 -22.76 -25.46 3.99
N GLY A 445 -22.69 -24.18 4.35
CA GLY A 445 -23.30 -23.59 5.54
C GLY A 445 -22.62 -23.96 6.86
N THR A 446 -21.64 -24.87 6.86
CA THR A 446 -21.03 -25.48 8.05
C THR A 446 -19.52 -25.61 7.88
N ILE A 447 -18.79 -25.58 9.00
CA ILE A 447 -17.32 -25.77 9.05
C ILE A 447 -16.97 -27.25 9.02
N ALA A 448 -17.61 -28.05 9.87
CA ALA A 448 -17.45 -29.50 9.90
C ALA A 448 -18.24 -30.13 8.74
N ILE A 449 -17.54 -30.66 7.73
CA ILE A 449 -18.17 -31.07 6.46
C ILE A 449 -18.14 -32.60 6.32
N GLY A 450 -19.29 -33.21 6.06
CA GLY A 450 -19.39 -34.66 5.86
C GLY A 450 -18.78 -35.14 4.54
N SER A 451 -19.08 -34.45 3.43
CA SER A 451 -18.64 -34.84 2.09
C SER A 451 -18.23 -33.65 1.22
N GLY A 452 -17.20 -33.85 0.40
CA GLY A 452 -16.66 -32.84 -0.50
C GLY A 452 -16.03 -31.63 0.20
N ALA A 453 -15.42 -31.85 1.37
CA ALA A 453 -14.53 -30.88 2.00
C ALA A 453 -13.22 -30.82 1.21
N TYR A 454 -12.69 -29.63 1.00
CA TYR A 454 -11.36 -29.42 0.43
C TYR A 454 -10.28 -29.98 1.37
N TRP A 455 -10.29 -29.55 2.64
CA TRP A 455 -9.33 -30.02 3.63
C TRP A 455 -9.84 -31.23 4.41
N ALA A 456 -8.98 -32.24 4.53
CA ALA A 456 -9.30 -33.44 5.29
C ALA A 456 -9.42 -33.17 6.81
N VAL A 457 -8.72 -32.15 7.32
CA VAL A 457 -8.69 -31.81 8.76
C VAL A 457 -10.03 -31.32 9.31
N ILE A 458 -10.95 -30.87 8.45
CA ILE A 458 -12.32 -30.44 8.82
C ILE A 458 -13.42 -31.40 8.32
N LYS A 459 -13.05 -32.55 7.76
CA LYS A 459 -13.99 -33.54 7.25
C LYS A 459 -14.43 -34.50 8.37
N THR A 460 -15.73 -34.59 8.67
CA THR A 460 -16.21 -35.38 9.84
C THR A 460 -15.92 -36.87 9.74
N ASN A 461 -15.92 -37.42 8.51
CA ASN A 461 -15.78 -38.85 8.25
C ASN A 461 -14.39 -39.22 7.69
N SER A 462 -13.35 -38.46 8.07
CA SER A 462 -11.97 -38.69 7.63
C SER A 462 -11.11 -39.22 8.77
N GLN A 463 -10.26 -40.20 8.52
CA GLN A 463 -9.23 -40.62 9.48
C GLN A 463 -8.19 -39.51 9.76
N TYR A 464 -8.06 -38.55 8.85
CA TYR A 464 -7.16 -37.40 8.97
C TYR A 464 -7.85 -36.17 9.58
N ASN A 465 -9.10 -36.30 10.04
CA ASN A 465 -9.81 -35.18 10.66
C ASN A 465 -9.08 -34.70 11.93
N LYS A 466 -9.19 -33.39 12.20
CA LYS A 466 -8.64 -32.72 13.39
C LYS A 466 -9.66 -31.81 14.05
N LEU A 467 -10.95 -32.02 13.78
CA LEU A 467 -12.04 -31.17 14.26
C LEU A 467 -12.04 -31.02 15.78
N SER A 468 -11.80 -32.11 16.52
CA SER A 468 -11.71 -32.05 17.99
C SER A 468 -10.60 -31.10 18.45
N SER A 469 -9.38 -31.27 17.91
CA SER A 469 -8.24 -30.43 18.28
C SER A 469 -8.37 -28.98 17.82
N ILE A 470 -8.93 -28.75 16.62
CA ILE A 470 -9.23 -27.41 16.11
C ILE A 470 -10.27 -26.73 17.02
N LYS A 471 -11.34 -27.44 17.39
CA LYS A 471 -12.36 -26.93 18.33
C LYS A 471 -11.74 -26.55 19.67
N SER A 472 -10.92 -27.41 20.25
CA SER A 472 -10.26 -27.13 21.54
C SER A 472 -9.39 -25.87 21.48
N MET A 473 -8.71 -25.61 20.36
CA MET A 473 -7.89 -24.40 20.20
C MET A 473 -8.75 -23.13 20.20
N VAL A 474 -9.90 -23.14 19.53
CA VAL A 474 -10.79 -21.98 19.42
C VAL A 474 -11.64 -21.79 20.69
N GLN A 475 -12.16 -22.87 21.27
CA GLN A 475 -12.91 -22.84 22.54
C GLN A 475 -12.07 -22.35 23.72
N GLY A 476 -10.75 -22.52 23.64
CA GLY A 476 -9.82 -22.06 24.67
C GLY A 476 -9.72 -20.53 24.79
N LEU A 477 -10.10 -19.79 23.75
CA LEU A 477 -10.00 -18.32 23.69
C LEU A 477 -10.93 -17.68 24.72
N SER A 478 -10.44 -16.66 25.42
CA SER A 478 -11.23 -15.92 26.43
C SER A 478 -12.50 -15.32 25.85
N LEU A 479 -12.44 -14.80 24.62
CA LEU A 479 -13.57 -14.23 23.87
C LEU A 479 -14.67 -15.27 23.52
N CYS A 480 -14.34 -16.56 23.52
CA CYS A 480 -15.27 -17.65 23.19
C CYS A 480 -15.95 -18.27 24.41
N LYS A 481 -15.59 -17.83 25.61
CA LYS A 481 -16.23 -18.17 26.89
C LYS A 481 -17.18 -17.05 27.26
#